data_AF-A0A7C5YJD6-F1
#
_entry.id   AF-A0A7C5YJD6-F1
#
_cell.length_a   1.000
_cell.length_b   1.000
_cell.length_c   1.000
_cell.angle_alpha   90.00
_cell.angle_beta   90.00
_cell.angle_gamma   90.00
#
_symmetry.space_group_name_H-M   'P 1'
#
loop_
_entity.id
_entity.type
_entity.pdbx_description
1 polymer ?
#
loop_
_entity_poly.entity_id
_entity_poly.type
_entity_poly.pdbx_seq_one_letter_code
_entity_poly.pdbx_strand_id
1 'polypeptide(L)'
;MGKRYRWSRERIVEEIRKLHEQGIPLNIASARCFFPSLVATACSKKYFGSWQAAVEAAGFNYEEIIRVKRWSKEEVLEEILKLHRSGSNLLPSGVAQVYPTLLMAAKKFFGGWREAVIAAGIDYDAYVNQKRQSRIKQDKEQVISEIQRLYREGRIDELSGAWRHHLSLFRKARHRFGSWRKAIEAAGLNYDEIVQRRKWTREKILAEIRRLFNEGKDLSITAMQKNYSTLVAIAQSPYYFGSWRAAIEAAGFDYELIKRQRGRRRVNPIQVRV
;
A
#
# COMPACT_ATOMS: atom_id res chain seq x y z
N MET A 1 3.67 -2.49 -40.52
CA MET A 1 4.87 -1.96 -41.19
C MET A 1 5.53 -0.94 -40.27
N GLY A 2 6.62 -1.31 -39.59
CA GLY A 2 7.34 -0.40 -38.70
C GLY A 2 8.05 0.67 -39.53
N LYS A 3 7.72 1.95 -39.32
CA LYS A 3 8.40 3.08 -39.97
C LYS A 3 9.90 2.95 -39.68
N ARG A 4 10.70 2.64 -40.72
CA ARG A 4 12.17 2.73 -40.64
C ARG A 4 12.51 4.18 -40.30
N TYR A 5 12.90 4.43 -39.06
CA TYR A 5 13.34 5.74 -38.59
C TYR A 5 14.57 6.16 -39.40
N ARG A 6 14.39 7.11 -40.32
CA ARG A 6 15.50 7.68 -41.09
C ARG A 6 16.09 8.82 -40.28
N TRP A 7 17.35 8.65 -39.87
CA TRP A 7 18.12 9.66 -39.16
C TRP A 7 18.75 10.65 -40.14
N SER A 8 18.66 11.94 -39.83
CA SER A 8 19.39 13.05 -40.46
C SER A 8 20.17 13.82 -39.40
N ARG A 9 21.11 14.70 -39.81
CA ARG A 9 21.91 15.50 -38.88
C ARG A 9 21.03 16.48 -38.09
N GLU A 10 20.07 17.10 -38.77
CA GLU A 10 19.12 18.08 -38.22
C GLU A 10 18.24 17.42 -37.15
N ARG A 11 17.76 16.22 -37.44
CA ARG A 11 16.91 15.47 -36.52
C ARG A 11 17.65 15.02 -35.26
N ILE A 12 18.93 14.65 -35.39
CA ILE A 12 19.78 14.31 -34.24
C ILE A 12 19.94 15.54 -33.33
N VAL A 13 20.16 16.72 -33.91
CA VAL A 13 20.22 17.99 -33.17
C VAL A 13 18.90 18.32 -32.47
N GLU A 14 17.78 18.16 -33.17
CA GLU A 14 16.44 18.39 -32.61
C GLU A 14 16.14 17.48 -31.42
N GLU A 15 16.45 16.18 -31.53
CA GLU A 15 16.29 15.26 -30.40
C GLU A 15 17.23 15.62 -29.23
N ILE A 16 18.48 16.01 -29.48
CA ILE A 16 19.40 16.46 -28.42
C ILE A 16 18.83 17.69 -27.68
N ARG A 17 18.27 18.67 -28.40
CA ARG A 17 17.61 19.84 -27.78
C ARG A 17 16.41 19.43 -26.94
N LYS A 18 15.58 18.53 -27.46
CA LYS A 18 14.43 17.99 -26.74
C LYS A 18 14.82 17.25 -25.46
N LEU A 19 15.92 16.49 -25.48
CA LEU A 19 16.46 15.86 -24.27
C LEU A 19 16.86 16.90 -23.22
N HIS A 20 17.48 18.00 -23.64
CA HIS A 20 17.85 19.09 -22.75
C HIS A 20 16.63 19.79 -22.13
N GLU A 21 15.60 20.08 -22.94
CA GLU A 21 14.33 20.66 -22.47
C GLU A 21 13.61 19.77 -21.45
N GLN A 22 13.74 18.45 -21.59
CA GLN A 22 13.22 17.47 -20.64
C GLN A 22 14.06 17.33 -19.37
N GLY A 23 15.15 18.10 -19.25
CA GLY A 23 16.07 18.05 -18.11
C GLY A 23 16.93 16.78 -18.06
N ILE A 24 17.01 16.03 -19.17
CA ILE A 24 17.80 14.80 -19.24
C ILE A 24 19.28 15.18 -19.41
N PRO A 25 20.20 14.65 -18.57
CA PRO A 25 21.62 14.98 -18.69
C PRO A 25 22.19 14.54 -20.06
N LEU A 26 22.80 15.49 -20.78
CA LEU A 26 23.38 15.28 -22.11
C LEU A 26 24.78 14.63 -22.11
N ASN A 27 25.32 14.26 -20.93
CA ASN A 27 26.58 13.54 -20.88
C ASN A 27 26.44 12.17 -21.58
N ILE A 28 27.52 11.70 -22.21
CA ILE A 28 27.48 10.49 -23.06
C ILE A 28 27.03 9.23 -22.30
N ALA A 29 27.29 9.13 -20.99
CA ALA A 29 26.88 7.97 -20.19
C ALA A 29 25.35 7.94 -19.98
N SER A 30 24.76 9.07 -19.59
CA SER A 30 23.31 9.26 -19.46
C SER A 30 22.61 9.06 -20.80
N ALA A 31 23.07 9.75 -21.86
CA ALA A 31 22.49 9.65 -23.19
C ALA A 31 22.54 8.21 -23.74
N ARG A 32 23.61 7.45 -23.48
CA ARG A 32 23.74 6.05 -23.94
C ARG A 32 22.82 5.11 -23.18
N CYS A 33 22.58 5.36 -21.90
CA CYS A 33 21.68 4.55 -21.07
C CYS A 33 20.22 4.70 -21.52
N PHE A 34 19.76 5.93 -21.76
CA PHE A 34 18.37 6.20 -22.11
C PHE A 34 18.09 6.14 -23.61
N PHE A 35 19.06 6.50 -24.46
CA PHE A 35 18.89 6.65 -25.92
C PHE A 35 20.04 6.03 -26.73
N PRO A 36 20.28 4.71 -26.62
CA PRO A 36 21.43 4.05 -27.23
C PRO A 36 21.46 4.17 -28.76
N SER A 37 20.30 4.16 -29.43
CA SER A 37 20.20 4.29 -30.89
C SER A 37 20.54 5.70 -31.40
N LEU A 38 20.14 6.74 -30.67
CA LEU A 38 20.49 8.12 -30.96
C LEU A 38 22.01 8.33 -30.80
N VAL A 39 22.59 7.86 -29.71
CA VAL A 39 24.04 7.98 -29.45
C VAL A 39 24.85 7.22 -30.50
N ALA A 40 24.48 5.98 -30.85
CA ALA A 40 25.16 5.22 -31.87
C ALA A 40 25.12 5.90 -33.25
N THR A 41 23.99 6.52 -33.58
CA THR A 41 23.83 7.23 -34.85
C THR A 41 24.63 8.54 -34.87
N ALA A 42 24.58 9.33 -33.80
CA ALA A 42 25.36 10.56 -33.66
C ALA A 42 26.87 10.32 -33.73
N CYS A 43 27.36 9.25 -33.09
CA CYS A 43 28.76 8.85 -33.12
C CYS A 43 29.23 8.25 -34.47
N SER A 44 28.33 7.98 -35.41
CA SER A 44 28.72 7.50 -36.73
C SER A 44 29.40 8.60 -37.53
N LYS A 45 30.50 8.27 -38.23
CA LYS A 45 31.23 9.18 -39.14
C LYS A 45 30.35 9.78 -40.24
N LYS A 46 29.23 9.11 -40.60
CA LYS A 46 28.25 9.61 -41.56
C LYS A 46 27.56 10.90 -41.08
N TYR A 47 27.39 11.03 -39.76
CA TYR A 47 26.71 12.17 -39.13
C TYR A 47 27.74 13.07 -38.46
N PHE A 48 27.94 12.97 -37.15
CA PHE A 48 28.81 13.88 -36.39
C PHE A 48 30.14 13.25 -35.95
N GLY A 49 30.29 11.91 -36.07
CA GLY A 49 31.52 11.19 -35.72
C GLY A 49 31.79 11.07 -34.21
N SER A 50 31.20 11.91 -33.37
CA SER A 50 31.22 11.79 -31.92
C SER A 50 29.96 12.38 -31.30
N TRP A 51 29.64 11.93 -30.07
CA TRP A 51 28.53 12.51 -29.30
C TRP A 51 28.79 13.97 -28.95
N GLN A 52 30.04 14.31 -28.62
CA GLN A 52 30.48 15.67 -28.36
C GLN A 52 30.14 16.61 -29.53
N ALA A 53 30.56 16.25 -30.74
CA ALA A 53 30.31 17.07 -31.93
C ALA A 53 28.81 17.22 -32.24
N ALA A 54 27.99 16.21 -31.95
CA ALA A 54 26.54 16.30 -32.11
C ALA A 54 25.90 17.25 -31.09
N VAL A 55 26.39 17.25 -29.85
CA VAL A 55 25.92 18.13 -28.77
C VAL A 55 26.36 19.59 -29.01
N GLU A 56 27.59 19.79 -29.48
CA GLU A 56 28.10 21.11 -29.88
C GLU A 56 27.34 21.66 -31.09
N ALA A 57 27.05 20.82 -32.09
CA ALA A 57 26.20 21.20 -33.23
C ALA A 57 24.75 21.53 -32.81
N ALA A 58 24.28 20.99 -31.68
CA ALA A 58 22.99 21.36 -31.12
C ALA A 58 23.00 22.71 -30.39
N GLY A 59 24.17 23.32 -30.20
CA GLY A 59 24.36 24.62 -29.56
C GLY A 59 24.77 24.55 -28.10
N PHE A 60 25.20 23.39 -27.60
CA PHE A 60 25.59 23.22 -26.21
C PHE A 60 27.09 23.01 -26.07
N ASN A 61 27.71 23.65 -25.08
CA ASN A 61 29.11 23.43 -24.75
C ASN A 61 29.27 22.05 -24.08
N TYR A 62 29.78 21.07 -24.83
CA TYR A 62 29.94 19.72 -24.30
C TYR A 62 30.92 19.65 -23.14
N GLU A 63 31.94 20.53 -23.09
CA GLU A 63 32.85 20.63 -21.95
C GLU A 63 32.11 21.04 -20.67
N GLU A 64 31.20 22.01 -20.75
CA GLU A 64 30.37 22.41 -19.60
C GLU A 64 29.43 21.29 -19.16
N ILE A 65 28.94 20.48 -20.10
CA ILE A 65 28.07 19.33 -19.82
C ILE A 65 28.82 18.20 -19.10
N ILE A 66 30.08 17.94 -19.47
CA ILE A 66 30.92 16.91 -18.81
C ILE A 66 31.67 17.45 -17.60
N ARG A 67 31.80 18.77 -17.44
CA ARG A 67 32.39 19.38 -16.25
C ARG A 67 31.51 19.01 -15.07
N VAL A 68 31.97 18.01 -14.32
CA VAL A 68 31.50 17.75 -12.96
C VAL A 68 31.61 19.08 -12.23
N LYS A 69 30.46 19.67 -11.84
CA LYS A 69 30.43 20.90 -11.05
C LYS A 69 31.48 20.77 -9.95
N ARG A 70 32.53 21.60 -10.05
CA ARG A 70 33.64 21.59 -9.10
C ARG A 70 33.17 22.37 -7.89
N TRP A 71 32.57 21.64 -6.96
CA TRP A 71 32.11 22.19 -5.71
C TRP A 71 33.26 22.81 -4.92
N SER A 72 33.10 24.07 -4.50
CA SER A 72 33.80 24.62 -3.35
C SER A 72 33.07 24.27 -2.04
N LYS A 73 33.71 24.53 -0.90
CA LYS A 73 33.07 24.33 0.41
C LYS A 73 31.86 25.27 0.55
N GLU A 74 31.99 26.50 0.08
CA GLU A 74 30.98 27.56 0.13
C GLU A 74 29.79 27.24 -0.78
N GLU A 75 30.04 26.79 -2.01
CA GLU A 75 28.97 26.43 -2.96
C GLU A 75 28.10 25.28 -2.45
N VAL A 76 28.68 24.32 -1.71
CA VAL A 76 27.92 23.24 -1.07
C VAL A 76 26.96 23.81 -0.04
N LEU A 77 27.41 24.75 0.79
CA LEU A 77 26.57 25.39 1.82
C LEU A 77 25.47 26.25 1.19
N GLU A 78 25.81 27.03 0.17
CA GLU A 78 24.85 27.86 -0.57
C GLU A 78 23.75 27.01 -1.23
N GLU A 79 24.12 25.89 -1.85
CA GLU A 79 23.14 24.99 -2.47
C GLU A 79 22.26 24.32 -1.41
N ILE A 80 22.81 23.89 -0.27
CA ILE A 80 22.03 23.36 0.85
C ILE A 80 21.01 24.40 1.34
N LEU A 81 21.43 25.65 1.54
CA LEU A 81 20.56 26.74 1.96
C LEU A 81 19.49 27.06 0.92
N LYS A 82 19.84 27.00 -0.36
CA LYS A 82 18.88 27.16 -1.46
C LYS A 82 17.82 26.06 -1.44
N LEU A 83 18.24 24.80 -1.31
CA LEU A 83 17.33 23.65 -1.19
C LEU A 83 16.41 23.75 0.04
N HIS A 84 16.94 24.26 1.16
CA HIS A 84 16.14 24.50 2.35
C HIS A 84 15.08 25.59 2.12
N ARG A 85 15.48 26.72 1.51
CA ARG A 85 14.58 27.85 1.21
C ARG A 85 13.50 27.49 0.19
N SER A 86 13.81 26.66 -0.80
CA SER A 86 12.83 26.15 -1.77
C SER A 86 11.88 25.09 -1.19
N GLY A 87 12.04 24.71 0.08
CA GLY A 87 11.25 23.65 0.71
C GLY A 87 11.54 22.26 0.16
N SER A 88 12.66 22.08 -0.55
CA SER A 88 13.06 20.80 -1.12
C SER A 88 13.40 19.78 -0.02
N ASN A 89 13.22 18.50 -0.33
CA ASN A 89 13.46 17.45 0.65
C ASN A 89 14.97 17.26 0.90
N LEU A 90 15.47 17.77 2.04
CA LEU A 90 16.87 17.60 2.47
C LEU A 90 17.22 16.21 3.02
N LEU A 91 16.30 15.24 2.98
CA LEU A 91 16.64 13.86 3.38
C LEU A 91 17.66 13.27 2.38
N PRO A 92 18.70 12.55 2.84
CA PRO A 92 19.75 12.00 1.99
C PRO A 92 19.21 11.18 0.82
N SER A 93 18.13 10.42 1.02
CA SER A 93 17.50 9.65 -0.04
C SER A 93 16.85 10.51 -1.12
N GLY A 94 16.25 11.64 -0.77
CA GLY A 94 15.67 12.58 -1.72
C GLY A 94 16.74 13.35 -2.47
N VAL A 95 17.77 13.80 -1.76
CA VAL A 95 18.92 14.50 -2.35
C VAL A 95 19.73 13.56 -3.24
N ALA A 96 19.89 12.28 -2.90
CA ALA A 96 20.63 11.32 -3.72
C ALA A 96 20.00 11.10 -5.10
N GLN A 97 18.67 11.15 -5.19
CA GLN A 97 17.95 10.96 -6.44
C GLN A 97 18.11 12.16 -7.38
N VAL A 98 18.22 13.37 -6.84
CA VAL A 98 18.18 14.61 -7.63
C VAL A 98 19.56 15.28 -7.75
N TYR A 99 20.38 15.21 -6.69
CA TYR A 99 21.67 15.89 -6.56
C TYR A 99 22.78 14.94 -6.03
N PRO A 100 23.13 13.87 -6.75
CA PRO A 100 24.14 12.91 -6.28
C PRO A 100 25.54 13.52 -6.12
N THR A 101 25.93 14.47 -7.00
CA THR A 101 27.24 15.14 -6.93
C THR A 101 27.38 16.05 -5.71
N LEU A 102 26.27 16.64 -5.26
CA LEU A 102 26.22 17.47 -4.05
C LEU A 102 26.43 16.61 -2.79
N LEU A 103 25.86 15.39 -2.72
CA LEU A 103 26.13 14.46 -1.62
C LEU A 103 27.60 14.02 -1.58
N MET A 104 28.20 13.77 -2.75
CA MET A 104 29.62 13.42 -2.84
C MET A 104 30.50 14.58 -2.38
N ALA A 105 30.17 15.82 -2.76
CA ALA A 105 30.87 17.01 -2.31
C ALA A 105 30.72 17.25 -0.80
N ALA A 106 29.51 17.10 -0.26
CA ALA A 106 29.27 17.17 1.19
C ALA A 106 30.10 16.15 1.95
N LYS A 107 30.14 14.89 1.47
CA LYS A 107 30.99 13.84 2.04
C LYS A 107 32.48 14.22 1.96
N LYS A 108 32.93 14.78 0.83
CA LYS A 108 34.33 15.17 0.61
C LYS A 108 34.77 16.32 1.52
N PHE A 109 33.97 17.36 1.68
CA PHE A 109 34.36 18.60 2.37
C PHE A 109 33.98 18.65 3.85
N PHE A 110 32.92 17.93 4.25
CA PHE A 110 32.36 17.99 5.60
C PHE A 110 32.29 16.63 6.29
N GLY A 111 32.68 15.55 5.61
CA GLY A 111 32.63 14.18 6.15
C GLY A 111 31.28 13.48 5.94
N GLY A 112 30.23 14.23 5.61
CA GLY A 112 28.90 13.69 5.35
C GLY A 112 27.84 14.76 5.07
N TRP A 113 26.65 14.31 4.67
CA TRP A 113 25.52 15.21 4.38
C TRP A 113 25.00 15.89 5.64
N ARG A 114 24.88 15.14 6.74
CA ARG A 114 24.41 15.68 8.03
C ARG A 114 25.33 16.81 8.49
N GLU A 115 26.63 16.59 8.43
CA GLU A 115 27.66 17.55 8.84
C GLU A 115 27.64 18.80 7.95
N ALA A 116 27.46 18.63 6.63
CA ALA A 116 27.33 19.76 5.71
C ALA A 116 26.06 20.60 5.98
N VAL A 117 24.93 19.96 6.32
CA VAL A 117 23.68 20.67 6.63
C VAL A 117 23.79 21.43 7.96
N ILE A 118 24.43 20.84 8.97
CA ILE A 118 24.73 21.52 10.23
C ILE A 118 25.69 22.71 10.00
N ALA A 119 26.72 22.52 9.17
CA ALA A 119 27.65 23.60 8.79
C ALA A 119 26.96 24.73 8.02
N ALA A 120 25.85 24.44 7.32
CA ALA A 120 25.01 25.44 6.66
C ALA A 120 24.10 26.21 7.65
N GLY A 121 24.16 25.91 8.95
CA GLY A 121 23.36 26.56 9.99
C GLY A 121 21.96 25.99 10.17
N ILE A 122 21.68 24.80 9.64
CA ILE A 122 20.38 24.13 9.76
C ILE A 122 20.51 23.02 10.81
N ASP A 123 19.60 23.02 11.80
CA ASP A 123 19.46 21.88 12.72
C ASP A 123 18.86 20.68 11.97
N TYR A 124 19.77 19.83 11.47
CA TYR A 124 19.42 18.67 10.67
C TYR A 124 18.60 17.65 11.46
N ASP A 125 18.89 17.44 12.73
CA ASP A 125 18.21 16.41 13.54
C ASP A 125 16.77 16.86 13.85
N ALA A 126 16.58 18.15 14.17
CA ALA A 126 15.24 18.72 14.32
C ALA A 126 14.44 18.65 13.01
N TYR A 127 15.05 18.99 11.88
CA TYR A 127 14.43 18.88 10.56
C TYR A 127 13.98 17.45 10.23
N VAL A 128 14.87 16.46 10.41
CA VAL A 128 14.57 15.04 10.15
C VAL A 128 13.45 14.56 11.06
N ASN A 129 13.49 14.92 12.35
CA ASN A 129 12.44 14.53 13.28
C ASN A 129 11.09 15.16 12.90
N GLN A 130 11.05 16.45 12.54
CA GLN A 130 9.82 17.11 12.10
C GLN A 130 9.22 16.41 10.87
N LYS A 131 10.02 16.14 9.84
CA LYS A 131 9.56 15.40 8.64
C LYS A 131 9.07 14.00 8.99
N ARG A 132 9.77 13.28 9.88
CA ARG A 132 9.35 11.96 10.36
C ARG A 132 7.99 12.02 11.06
N GLN A 133 7.78 12.98 11.97
CA GLN A 133 6.51 13.13 12.68
C GLN A 133 5.37 13.51 11.73
N SER A 134 5.61 14.44 10.80
CA SER A 134 4.63 14.80 9.76
C SER A 134 4.21 13.59 8.93
N ARG A 135 5.17 12.74 8.51
CA ARG A 135 4.86 11.51 7.76
C ARG A 135 4.06 10.52 8.59
N ILE A 136 4.40 10.35 9.87
CA ILE A 136 3.65 9.47 10.78
C ILE A 136 2.20 9.95 10.93
N LYS A 137 1.99 11.26 11.08
CA LYS A 137 0.67 11.88 11.18
C LYS A 137 -0.16 11.64 9.91
N GLN A 138 0.39 11.95 8.74
CA GLN A 138 -0.27 11.70 7.45
C GLN A 138 -0.61 10.22 7.25
N ASP A 139 0.31 9.30 7.62
CA ASP A 139 0.05 7.87 7.53
C ASP A 139 -1.11 7.43 8.43
N LYS A 140 -1.23 8.00 9.64
CA LYS A 140 -2.34 7.72 10.55
C LYS A 140 -3.66 8.25 9.99
N GLU A 141 -3.68 9.46 9.47
CA GLU A 141 -4.86 10.09 8.85
C GLU A 141 -5.33 9.29 7.63
N GLN A 142 -4.42 8.83 6.77
CA GLN A 142 -4.77 7.97 5.63
C GLN A 142 -5.40 6.66 6.08
N VAL A 143 -4.84 6.00 7.11
CA VAL A 143 -5.42 4.76 7.65
C VAL A 143 -6.82 5.01 8.21
N ILE A 144 -7.01 6.09 8.98
CA ILE A 144 -8.31 6.46 9.55
C ILE A 144 -9.33 6.73 8.43
N SER A 145 -8.95 7.55 7.45
CA SER A 145 -9.82 7.89 6.31
C SER A 145 -10.24 6.64 5.52
N GLU A 146 -9.33 5.69 5.33
CA GLU A 146 -9.60 4.44 4.63
C GLU A 146 -10.57 3.54 5.43
N ILE A 147 -10.35 3.41 6.74
CA ILE A 147 -11.26 2.67 7.63
C ILE A 147 -12.67 3.30 7.60
N GLN A 148 -12.77 4.62 7.71
CA GLN A 148 -14.04 5.34 7.66
C GLN A 148 -14.72 5.23 6.29
N ARG A 149 -13.95 5.18 5.20
CA ARG A 149 -14.49 4.94 3.86
C ARG A 149 -15.16 3.56 3.79
N LEU A 150 -14.43 2.50 4.16
CA LEU A 150 -14.95 1.13 4.13
C LEU A 150 -16.21 0.97 5.02
N TYR A 151 -16.25 1.68 6.16
CA TYR A 151 -17.41 1.67 7.04
C TYR A 151 -18.63 2.35 6.40
N ARG A 152 -18.45 3.54 5.81
CA ARG A 152 -19.52 4.27 5.10
C ARG A 152 -20.05 3.53 3.88
N GLU A 153 -19.18 2.79 3.18
CA GLU A 153 -19.56 1.93 2.06
C GLU A 153 -20.30 0.65 2.51
N GLY A 154 -20.48 0.43 3.81
CA GLY A 154 -21.14 -0.77 4.35
C GLY A 154 -20.31 -2.04 4.22
N ARG A 155 -19.01 -1.94 3.91
CA ARG A 155 -18.09 -3.07 3.69
C ARG A 155 -17.56 -3.63 5.01
N ILE A 156 -18.47 -3.91 5.95
CA ILE A 156 -18.15 -4.32 7.32
C ILE A 156 -17.40 -5.66 7.34
N ASP A 157 -17.75 -6.59 6.45
CA ASP A 157 -17.04 -7.88 6.32
C ASP A 157 -15.57 -7.71 5.98
N GLU A 158 -15.25 -6.72 5.13
CA GLU A 158 -13.87 -6.43 4.74
C GLU A 158 -13.11 -5.71 5.85
N LEU A 159 -13.76 -4.87 6.65
CA LEU A 159 -13.16 -4.27 7.85
C LEU A 159 -12.89 -5.32 8.93
N SER A 160 -13.82 -6.24 9.14
CA SER A 160 -13.69 -7.38 10.06
C SER A 160 -12.57 -8.33 9.60
N GLY A 161 -12.52 -8.58 8.30
CA GLY A 161 -11.52 -9.41 7.62
C GLY A 161 -10.35 -8.65 7.02
N ALA A 162 -9.98 -7.46 7.54
CA ALA A 162 -9.04 -6.56 6.85
C ALA A 162 -7.67 -7.19 6.56
N TRP A 163 -7.22 -8.16 7.36
CA TRP A 163 -5.99 -8.90 7.09
C TRP A 163 -6.03 -9.76 5.81
N ARG A 164 -7.22 -10.15 5.33
CA ARG A 164 -7.44 -10.91 4.09
C ARG A 164 -7.72 -10.00 2.89
N HIS A 165 -8.53 -8.96 3.09
CA HIS A 165 -9.01 -8.09 2.01
C HIS A 165 -8.13 -6.85 1.79
N HIS A 166 -7.53 -6.33 2.86
CA HIS A 166 -6.80 -5.05 2.87
C HIS A 166 -5.46 -5.18 3.63
N LEU A 167 -4.62 -6.14 3.22
CA LEU A 167 -3.40 -6.50 3.96
C LEU A 167 -2.42 -5.32 4.14
N SER A 168 -2.30 -4.44 3.14
CA SER A 168 -1.45 -3.25 3.22
C SER A 168 -1.95 -2.26 4.28
N LEU A 169 -3.25 -1.96 4.27
CA LEU A 169 -3.93 -1.13 5.27
C LEU A 169 -3.78 -1.73 6.67
N PHE A 170 -4.05 -3.04 6.82
CA PHE A 170 -3.93 -3.75 8.09
C PHE A 170 -2.51 -3.68 8.66
N ARG A 171 -1.48 -3.93 7.84
CA ARG A 171 -0.08 -3.82 8.24
C ARG A 171 0.30 -2.39 8.61
N LYS A 172 -0.12 -1.40 7.81
CA LYS A 172 0.14 0.03 8.07
C LYS A 172 -0.53 0.48 9.38
N ALA A 173 -1.77 0.08 9.61
CA ALA A 173 -2.51 0.33 10.84
C ALA A 173 -1.79 -0.28 12.06
N ARG A 174 -1.39 -1.57 11.98
CA ARG A 174 -0.63 -2.22 13.06
C ARG A 174 0.68 -1.52 13.35
N HIS A 175 1.41 -1.08 12.33
CA HIS A 175 2.67 -0.36 12.51
C HIS A 175 2.49 1.05 13.09
N ARG A 176 1.41 1.77 12.74
CA ARG A 176 1.20 3.17 13.15
C ARG A 176 0.42 3.32 14.46
N PHE A 177 -0.48 2.40 14.77
CA PHE A 177 -1.36 2.43 15.95
C PHE A 177 -1.05 1.31 16.95
N GLY A 178 -0.20 0.35 16.61
CA GLY A 178 0.14 -0.82 17.42
C GLY A 178 -0.81 -2.01 17.20
N SER A 179 -2.09 -1.77 16.90
CA SER A 179 -3.05 -2.82 16.58
C SER A 179 -4.16 -2.34 15.64
N TRP A 180 -4.83 -3.28 14.97
CA TRP A 180 -6.01 -2.99 14.15
C TRP A 180 -7.16 -2.41 15.00
N ARG A 181 -7.35 -2.93 16.21
CA ARG A 181 -8.32 -2.40 17.19
C ARG A 181 -8.10 -0.92 17.46
N LYS A 182 -6.88 -0.53 17.83
CA LYS A 182 -6.54 0.87 18.11
C LYS A 182 -6.73 1.78 16.88
N ALA A 183 -6.50 1.27 15.68
CA ALA A 183 -6.74 2.02 14.45
C ALA A 183 -8.23 2.24 14.17
N ILE A 184 -9.07 1.23 14.42
CA ILE A 184 -10.54 1.34 14.30
C ILE A 184 -11.10 2.30 15.36
N GLU A 185 -10.64 2.19 16.61
CA GLU A 185 -11.04 3.10 17.69
C GLU A 185 -10.60 4.54 17.39
N ALA A 186 -9.38 4.74 16.87
CA ALA A 186 -8.90 6.05 16.43
C ALA A 186 -9.70 6.61 15.23
N ALA A 187 -10.37 5.76 14.46
CA ALA A 187 -11.30 6.16 13.42
C ALA A 187 -12.69 6.56 13.95
N GLY A 188 -12.90 6.50 15.27
CA GLY A 188 -14.16 6.83 15.93
C GLY A 188 -15.20 5.70 15.87
N LEU A 189 -14.77 4.48 15.56
CA LEU A 189 -15.65 3.33 15.39
C LEU A 189 -15.50 2.33 16.53
N ASN A 190 -16.59 1.63 16.87
CA ASN A 190 -16.54 0.56 17.84
C ASN A 190 -16.02 -0.73 17.20
N TYR A 191 -14.81 -1.14 17.59
CA TYR A 191 -14.19 -2.35 17.08
C TYR A 191 -15.04 -3.60 17.31
N ASP A 192 -15.70 -3.72 18.46
CA ASP A 192 -16.45 -4.93 18.80
C ASP A 192 -17.75 -5.04 18.00
N GLU A 193 -18.29 -3.93 17.47
CA GLU A 193 -19.40 -3.93 16.51
C GLU A 193 -18.97 -4.40 15.12
N ILE A 194 -17.81 -3.93 14.66
CA ILE A 194 -17.26 -4.25 13.33
C ILE A 194 -16.74 -5.69 13.28
N VAL A 195 -15.97 -6.07 14.30
CA VAL A 195 -15.33 -7.37 14.41
C VAL A 195 -16.19 -8.31 15.25
N GLN A 196 -17.52 -8.18 15.20
CA GLN A 196 -18.40 -9.20 15.75
C GLN A 196 -18.08 -10.52 15.05
N ARG A 197 -17.15 -11.27 15.65
CA ARG A 197 -16.74 -12.61 15.27
C ARG A 197 -17.88 -13.54 15.62
N ARG A 198 -19.08 -13.42 15.01
CA ARG A 198 -20.31 -14.12 15.43
C ARG A 198 -20.20 -14.51 16.90
N LYS A 199 -20.10 -13.54 17.83
CA LYS A 199 -20.03 -13.87 19.25
C LYS A 199 -21.36 -14.56 19.50
N TRP A 200 -21.33 -15.88 19.45
CA TRP A 200 -22.51 -16.68 19.62
C TRP A 200 -22.93 -16.42 21.05
N THR A 201 -24.12 -15.88 21.20
CA THR A 201 -24.81 -15.88 22.49
C THR A 201 -25.83 -17.00 22.43
N ARG A 202 -26.37 -17.42 23.59
CA ARG A 202 -27.44 -18.41 23.60
C ARG A 202 -28.59 -17.95 22.71
N GLU A 203 -28.96 -16.68 22.79
CA GLU A 203 -30.04 -16.05 22.02
C GLU A 203 -29.76 -16.09 20.51
N LYS A 204 -28.52 -15.78 20.08
CA LYS A 204 -28.14 -15.85 18.67
C LYS A 204 -28.14 -17.28 18.13
N ILE A 205 -27.72 -18.26 18.93
CA ILE A 205 -27.80 -19.68 18.55
C ILE A 205 -29.27 -20.08 18.36
N LEU A 206 -30.15 -19.72 19.29
CA LEU A 206 -31.58 -20.02 19.19
C LEU A 206 -32.25 -19.31 18.01
N ALA A 207 -31.94 -18.03 17.78
CA ALA A 207 -32.44 -17.27 16.65
C ALA A 207 -32.03 -17.89 15.31
N GLU A 208 -30.79 -18.36 15.21
CA GLU A 208 -30.30 -19.03 14.00
C GLU A 208 -30.98 -20.40 13.79
N ILE A 209 -31.18 -21.18 14.85
CA ILE A 209 -31.93 -22.45 14.77
C ILE A 209 -33.37 -22.20 14.28
N ARG A 210 -34.06 -21.19 14.84
CA ARG A 210 -35.42 -20.82 14.43
C ARG A 210 -35.47 -20.32 12.99
N ARG A 211 -34.48 -19.53 12.56
CA ARG A 211 -34.34 -19.09 11.17
C ARG A 211 -34.24 -20.28 10.22
N LEU A 212 -33.34 -21.23 10.52
CA LEU A 212 -33.15 -22.43 9.70
C LEU A 212 -34.41 -23.32 9.66
N PHE A 213 -35.15 -23.41 10.76
CA PHE A 213 -36.45 -24.08 10.77
C PHE A 213 -37.45 -23.42 9.83
N ASN A 214 -37.59 -22.09 9.91
CA ASN A 214 -38.50 -21.31 9.07
C ASN A 214 -38.13 -21.37 7.59
N GLU A 215 -36.84 -21.54 7.27
CA GLU A 215 -36.34 -21.79 5.92
C GLU A 215 -36.54 -23.23 5.43
N GLY A 216 -37.18 -24.08 6.24
CA GLY A 216 -37.45 -25.49 5.91
C GLY A 216 -36.19 -26.36 5.85
N LYS A 217 -35.08 -25.93 6.48
CA LYS A 217 -33.83 -26.69 6.49
C LYS A 217 -33.97 -27.92 7.39
N ASP A 218 -33.30 -29.02 7.01
CA ASP A 218 -33.27 -30.24 7.81
C ASP A 218 -32.41 -30.03 9.07
N LEU A 219 -33.06 -29.82 10.21
CA LEU A 219 -32.41 -29.62 11.50
C LEU A 219 -31.83 -30.91 12.13
N SER A 220 -31.92 -32.05 11.43
CA SER A 220 -31.29 -33.28 11.89
C SER A 220 -29.79 -33.10 12.07
N ILE A 221 -29.23 -33.67 13.15
CA ILE A 221 -27.82 -33.47 13.51
C ILE A 221 -26.86 -33.80 12.36
N THR A 222 -27.16 -34.83 11.56
CA THR A 222 -26.36 -35.23 10.40
C THR A 222 -26.37 -34.18 9.28
N ALA A 223 -27.54 -33.60 8.96
CA ALA A 223 -27.65 -32.56 7.95
C ALA A 223 -26.99 -31.24 8.43
N MET A 224 -27.16 -30.94 9.72
CA MET A 224 -26.58 -29.76 10.36
C MET A 224 -25.07 -29.84 10.49
N GLN A 225 -24.49 -31.00 10.82
CA GLN A 225 -23.03 -31.19 10.82
C GLN A 225 -22.43 -31.05 9.43
N LYS A 226 -23.15 -31.46 8.38
CA LYS A 226 -22.68 -31.35 6.99
C LYS A 226 -22.70 -29.91 6.48
N ASN A 227 -23.77 -29.16 6.74
CA ASN A 227 -24.01 -27.87 6.11
C ASN A 227 -23.72 -26.66 7.04
N TYR A 228 -23.72 -26.86 8.35
CA TYR A 228 -23.64 -25.81 9.37
C TYR A 228 -22.77 -26.24 10.57
N SER A 229 -21.62 -26.85 10.30
CA SER A 229 -20.72 -27.45 11.30
C SER A 229 -20.34 -26.50 12.45
N THR A 230 -20.05 -25.23 12.14
CA THR A 230 -19.69 -24.21 13.15
C THR A 230 -20.83 -23.94 14.14
N LEU A 231 -22.08 -23.89 13.67
CA LEU A 231 -23.24 -23.68 14.54
C LEU A 231 -23.43 -24.87 15.48
N VAL A 232 -23.32 -26.10 14.95
CA VAL A 232 -23.46 -27.33 15.76
C VAL A 232 -22.38 -27.43 16.81
N ALA A 233 -21.11 -27.22 16.43
CA ALA A 233 -19.98 -27.30 17.36
C ALA A 233 -20.12 -26.31 18.53
N ILE A 234 -20.68 -25.13 18.27
CA ILE A 234 -20.85 -24.09 19.28
C ILE A 234 -22.06 -24.39 20.17
N ALA A 235 -23.19 -24.82 19.58
CA ALA A 235 -24.35 -25.25 20.35
C ALA A 235 -24.04 -26.44 21.27
N GLN A 236 -23.21 -27.39 20.82
CA GLN A 236 -22.75 -28.54 21.61
C GLN A 236 -21.74 -28.20 22.70
N SER A 237 -21.16 -26.99 22.70
CA SER A 237 -20.22 -26.60 23.74
C SER A 237 -20.92 -26.55 25.12
N PRO A 238 -20.29 -27.05 26.19
CA PRO A 238 -20.84 -26.98 27.56
C PRO A 238 -21.17 -25.57 28.03
N TYR A 239 -20.49 -24.54 27.49
CA TYR A 239 -20.76 -23.14 27.82
C TYR A 239 -22.14 -22.65 27.35
N TYR A 240 -22.68 -23.24 26.28
CA TYR A 240 -24.00 -22.90 25.74
C TYR A 240 -25.05 -23.94 26.14
N PHE A 241 -25.30 -24.96 25.30
CA PHE A 241 -26.37 -25.93 25.55
C PHE A 241 -25.85 -27.34 25.83
N GLY A 242 -24.55 -27.60 25.64
CA GLY A 242 -23.92 -28.90 25.89
C GLY A 242 -24.29 -30.01 24.90
N SER A 243 -25.40 -29.88 24.17
CA SER A 243 -25.78 -30.81 23.10
C SER A 243 -26.66 -30.12 22.04
N TRP A 244 -26.65 -30.67 20.81
CA TRP A 244 -27.54 -30.19 19.75
C TRP A 244 -29.01 -30.40 20.13
N ARG A 245 -29.34 -31.52 20.79
CA ARG A 245 -30.68 -31.79 21.31
C ARG A 245 -31.17 -30.69 22.25
N ALA A 246 -30.37 -30.35 23.26
CA ALA A 246 -30.72 -29.30 24.23
C ALA A 246 -30.88 -27.93 23.55
N ALA A 247 -30.08 -27.63 22.53
CA ALA A 247 -30.23 -26.39 21.76
C ALA A 247 -31.54 -26.34 20.94
N ILE A 248 -31.94 -27.48 20.35
CA ILE A 248 -33.21 -27.61 19.60
C ILE A 248 -34.41 -27.49 20.54
N GLU A 249 -34.38 -28.17 21.69
CA GLU A 249 -35.43 -28.09 22.70
C GLU A 249 -35.54 -26.67 23.29
N ALA A 250 -34.40 -26.02 23.58
CA ALA A 250 -34.36 -24.62 24.03
C ALA A 250 -34.84 -23.64 22.95
N ALA A 251 -34.76 -24.01 21.66
CA ALA A 251 -35.29 -23.20 20.56
C ALA A 251 -36.82 -23.31 20.43
N GLY A 252 -37.44 -24.25 21.16
CA GLY A 252 -38.89 -24.50 21.18
C GLY A 252 -39.33 -25.64 20.26
N PHE A 253 -38.41 -26.51 19.83
CA PHE A 253 -38.72 -27.60 18.92
C PHE A 253 -38.52 -28.96 19.58
N ASP A 254 -39.41 -29.91 19.27
CA ASP A 254 -39.26 -31.30 19.72
C ASP A 254 -38.18 -32.02 18.89
N TYR A 255 -37.07 -32.35 19.55
CA TYR A 255 -35.96 -33.05 18.92
C TYR A 255 -36.33 -34.44 18.39
N GLU A 256 -37.33 -35.11 18.98
CA GLU A 256 -37.79 -36.43 18.55
C GLU A 256 -38.43 -36.40 17.17
N LEU A 257 -39.05 -35.29 16.80
CA LEU A 257 -39.63 -35.05 15.47
C LEU A 257 -38.56 -34.65 14.44
N ILE A 258 -37.43 -34.12 14.90
CA ILE A 258 -36.35 -33.60 14.05
C ILE A 258 -35.29 -34.67 13.75
N LYS A 259 -35.01 -35.57 14.69
CA LYS A 259 -33.98 -36.61 14.51
C LYS A 259 -34.37 -37.55 13.36
N ARG A 260 -33.40 -37.90 12.50
CA ARG A 260 -33.62 -38.94 11.49
C ARG A 260 -33.82 -40.29 12.18
N GLN A 261 -35.04 -40.82 12.14
CA GLN A 261 -35.29 -42.20 12.53
C GLN A 261 -34.61 -43.14 11.53
N ARG A 262 -33.72 -44.03 12.00
CA ARG A 262 -33.20 -45.12 11.18
C ARG A 262 -34.38 -46.01 10.77
N GLY A 263 -34.64 -46.14 9.47
CA GLY A 263 -35.55 -47.15 8.91
C GLY A 263 -36.99 -46.72 8.58
N ARG A 264 -37.39 -45.45 8.77
CA ARG A 264 -38.71 -44.96 8.28
C ARG A 264 -38.53 -43.79 7.30
N ARG A 265 -39.02 -43.95 6.06
CA ARG A 265 -39.22 -42.83 5.12
C ARG A 265 -40.15 -41.81 5.80
N ARG A 266 -39.81 -40.52 5.76
CA ARG A 266 -40.67 -39.43 6.26
C ARG A 266 -42.04 -39.53 5.57
N VAL A 267 -43.07 -39.93 6.31
CA VAL A 267 -44.46 -39.77 5.86
C VAL A 267 -44.98 -38.50 6.52
N ASN A 268 -45.06 -37.45 5.70
CA ASN A 268 -45.73 -36.17 5.91
C ASN A 268 -45.09 -35.11 6.83
N PRO A 269 -45.25 -33.81 6.48
CA PRO A 269 -44.66 -32.68 7.19
C PRO A 269 -45.33 -32.46 8.55
N ILE A 270 -44.51 -32.04 9.51
CA ILE A 270 -44.85 -31.75 10.91
C ILE A 270 -45.93 -30.64 10.93
N GLN A 271 -47.16 -30.99 11.30
CA GLN A 271 -48.17 -30.00 11.72
C GLN A 271 -47.92 -29.65 13.19
N VAL A 272 -47.71 -28.36 13.45
CA VAL A 272 -47.58 -27.78 14.79
C VAL A 272 -48.96 -27.80 15.46
N ARG A 273 -49.08 -28.37 16.65
CA ARG A 273 -50.19 -28.04 17.55
C ARG A 273 -49.82 -26.77 18.30
N VAL A 274 -50.69 -25.77 18.16
CA VAL A 274 -50.72 -24.50 18.93
C VAL A 274 -50.91 -24.79 20.40
#